data_AF-A0A967QCB7-F1
#
_entry.id   AF-A0A967QCB7-F1
#
_cell.length_a   1.000
_cell.length_b   1.000
_cell.length_c   1.000
_cell.angle_alpha   90.00
_cell.angle_beta   90.00
_cell.angle_gamma   90.00
#
_symmetry.space_group_name_H-M   'P 1'
#
loop_
_entity.id
_entity.type
_entity.pdbx_description
1 polymer ?
#
loop_
_entity_poly.entity_id
_entity_poly.type
_entity_poly.pdbx_seq_one_letter_code
_entity_poly.pdbx_strand_id
1 'polypeptide(L)'
;VSAIDLSVVQETLDTIVGSVAVAIRFMALFSLVGGGVVLTGAIATSRFQRLRESVLLKTLGARAKQIAQILLTEYAALGTLAGLTGVCLAGLAGWAPLITFLFEADFHLPALPLVGFALAAAVVTAAIGFVSSRDVLRRPPLQVMRDVGE
;
A
#
# COMPACT_ATOMS: atom_id res chain seq x y z
N VAL A 1 -3.81 44.36 32.23
CA VAL A 1 -4.23 43.05 32.76
C VAL A 1 -5.17 42.42 31.73
N SER A 2 -4.63 41.58 30.84
CA SER A 2 -5.50 40.59 30.19
C SER A 2 -5.49 39.41 31.15
N ALA A 3 -6.58 39.24 31.92
CA ALA A 3 -6.73 38.19 32.92
C ALA A 3 -7.04 36.81 32.30
N ILE A 4 -6.78 36.65 30.99
CA ILE A 4 -6.86 35.40 30.25
C ILE A 4 -5.46 35.10 29.77
N ASP A 5 -4.86 34.09 30.37
CA ASP A 5 -3.54 33.62 29.98
C ASP A 5 -3.68 32.86 28.66
N LEU A 6 -3.37 33.54 27.55
CA LEU A 6 -3.44 32.99 26.20
C LEU A 6 -2.58 31.72 26.07
N SER A 7 -1.54 31.60 26.89
CA SER A 7 -0.68 30.43 26.95
C SER A 7 -1.42 29.17 27.41
N VAL A 8 -2.29 29.28 28.43
CA VAL A 8 -3.09 28.17 28.97
C VAL A 8 -4.14 27.71 27.96
N VAL A 9 -4.75 28.64 27.22
CA VAL A 9 -5.69 28.31 26.14
C VAL A 9 -4.99 27.58 25.01
N GLN A 10 -3.81 28.05 24.59
CA GLN A 10 -3.02 27.40 23.55
C GLN A 10 -2.57 25.99 23.97
N GLU A 11 -2.07 25.82 25.21
CA GLU A 11 -1.65 24.52 25.73
C GLU A 11 -2.82 23.52 25.79
N THR A 12 -4.00 24.00 26.17
CA THR A 12 -5.22 23.18 26.17
C THR A 12 -5.60 22.76 24.75
N LEU A 13 -5.53 23.67 23.78
CA LEU A 13 -5.80 23.37 22.37
C LEU A 13 -4.79 22.37 21.80
N ASP A 14 -3.49 22.56 22.03
CA ASP A 14 -2.44 21.65 21.58
C ASP A 14 -2.62 20.25 22.18
N THR A 15 -3.06 20.17 23.44
CA THR A 15 -3.37 18.90 24.11
C THR A 15 -4.57 18.18 23.48
N ILE A 16 -5.64 18.92 23.17
CA ILE A 16 -6.84 18.37 22.54
C ILE A 16 -6.52 17.92 21.10
N VAL A 17 -5.89 18.78 20.31
CA VAL A 17 -5.48 18.46 18.93
C VAL A 17 -4.51 17.29 18.90
N GLY A 18 -3.55 17.25 19.84
CA GLY A 18 -2.64 16.12 20.00
C GLY A 18 -3.35 14.80 20.28
N SER A 19 -4.34 14.82 21.19
CA SER A 19 -5.14 13.63 21.52
C SER A 19 -5.96 13.13 20.32
N VAL A 20 -6.58 14.05 19.57
CA VAL A 20 -7.32 13.73 18.34
C VAL A 20 -6.36 13.18 17.27
N ALA A 21 -5.18 13.76 17.11
CA ALA A 21 -4.18 13.29 16.16
C ALA A 21 -3.72 11.86 16.46
N VAL A 22 -3.57 11.49 17.74
CA VAL A 22 -3.24 10.12 18.14
C VAL A 22 -4.36 9.15 17.76
N ALA A 23 -5.61 9.51 18.01
CA ALA A 23 -6.76 8.67 17.63
C ALA A 23 -6.83 8.46 16.10
N ILE A 24 -6.62 9.52 15.32
CA ILE A 24 -6.58 9.43 13.84
C ILE A 24 -5.42 8.55 13.37
N ARG A 25 -4.23 8.69 13.97
CA ARG A 25 -3.07 7.83 13.65
C ARG A 25 -3.35 6.36 13.95
N PHE A 26 -4.04 6.07 15.05
CA PHE A 26 -4.45 4.70 15.38
C PHE A 26 -5.43 4.13 14.34
N MET A 27 -6.44 4.90 13.93
CA MET A 27 -7.36 4.48 12.86
C MET A 27 -6.64 4.28 11.52
N ALA A 28 -5.69 5.15 11.18
CA ALA A 28 -4.88 5.03 9.97
C ALA A 28 -4.02 3.75 10.00
N LEU A 29 -3.38 3.42 11.13
CA LEU A 29 -2.64 2.18 11.31
C LEU A 29 -3.53 0.95 11.16
N PHE A 30 -4.72 0.96 11.77
CA PHE A 30 -5.68 -0.13 11.64
C PHE A 30 -6.12 -0.33 10.18
N SER A 31 -6.41 0.77 9.47
CA SER A 31 -6.74 0.75 8.04
C SER A 31 -5.59 0.20 7.20
N LEU A 32 -4.34 0.57 7.51
CA LEU A 32 -3.16 0.06 6.83
C LEU A 32 -3.00 -1.46 7.00
N VAL A 33 -3.24 -1.96 8.21
CA VAL A 33 -3.25 -3.40 8.49
C VAL A 33 -4.35 -4.09 7.69
N GLY A 34 -5.56 -3.54 7.67
CA GLY A 34 -6.68 -4.05 6.86
C GLY A 34 -6.32 -4.09 5.37
N GLY A 35 -5.69 -3.04 4.85
CA GLY A 35 -5.18 -2.98 3.48
C GLY A 35 -4.16 -4.08 3.18
N GLY A 36 -3.25 -4.37 4.12
CA GLY A 36 -2.30 -5.49 4.01
C GLY A 36 -2.98 -6.86 3.94
N VAL A 37 -4.04 -7.07 4.71
CA VAL A 37 -4.86 -8.29 4.66
C VAL A 37 -5.54 -8.43 3.30
N VAL A 38 -6.20 -7.37 2.81
CA VAL A 38 -6.84 -7.35 1.49
C VAL A 38 -5.84 -7.61 0.38
N LEU A 39 -4.67 -6.98 0.41
CA LEU A 39 -3.61 -7.17 -0.56
C LEU A 39 -3.11 -8.62 -0.60
N THR A 40 -2.91 -9.22 0.58
CA THR A 40 -2.49 -10.63 0.69
C THR A 40 -3.54 -11.56 0.11
N GLY A 41 -4.83 -11.32 0.38
CA GLY A 41 -5.94 -12.07 -0.19
C GLY A 41 -6.04 -11.93 -1.71
N ALA A 42 -5.90 -10.72 -2.24
CA ALA A 42 -5.92 -10.46 -3.68
C ALA A 42 -4.78 -11.22 -4.40
N ILE A 43 -3.56 -11.17 -3.84
CA ILE A 43 -2.41 -11.89 -4.38
C ILE A 43 -2.61 -13.41 -4.30
N ALA A 44 -3.20 -13.92 -3.22
CA ALA A 44 -3.50 -15.34 -3.05
C ALA A 44 -4.41 -15.86 -4.18
N THR A 45 -5.46 -15.11 -4.54
CA THR A 45 -6.36 -15.44 -5.65
C THR A 45 -5.63 -15.46 -7.00
N SER A 46 -4.72 -14.51 -7.25
CA SER A 46 -3.95 -14.46 -8.49
C SER A 46 -2.87 -15.55 -8.63
N ARG A 47 -2.57 -16.32 -7.58
CA ARG A 47 -1.49 -17.32 -7.64
C ARG A 47 -1.73 -18.44 -8.64
N PHE A 48 -2.96 -18.92 -8.78
CA PHE A 48 -3.28 -20.01 -9.70
C PHE A 48 -3.03 -19.63 -11.17
N GLN A 49 -3.39 -18.40 -11.55
CA GLN A 49 -3.14 -17.86 -12.89
C GLN A 49 -1.63 -17.78 -13.16
N ARG A 50 -0.85 -17.26 -12.20
CA ARG A 50 0.62 -17.12 -12.29
C ARG A 50 1.37 -18.44 -12.34
N LEU A 51 0.85 -19.48 -11.67
CA LEU A 51 1.38 -20.84 -11.75
C LEU A 51 1.28 -21.38 -13.19
N ARG A 52 0.12 -21.23 -13.82
CA ARG A 52 -0.11 -21.69 -15.20
C ARG A 52 0.80 -20.97 -16.19
N GLU A 53 0.90 -19.64 -16.09
CA GLU A 53 1.81 -18.84 -16.91
C GLU A 53 3.28 -19.24 -16.71
N SER A 54 3.71 -19.48 -15.46
CA SER A 54 5.06 -19.91 -15.14
C SER A 54 5.41 -21.26 -15.75
N VAL A 55 4.45 -22.20 -15.78
CA VAL A 55 4.64 -23.51 -16.43
C VAL A 55 4.75 -23.35 -17.94
N LEU A 56 3.88 -22.54 -18.57
CA LEU A 56 3.97 -22.25 -20.00
C LEU A 56 5.31 -21.61 -20.38
N LEU A 57 5.78 -20.63 -19.60
CA LEU A 57 7.09 -20.00 -19.82
C LEU A 57 8.24 -21.01 -19.65
N LYS A 58 8.18 -21.90 -18.66
CA LYS A 58 9.17 -22.98 -18.51
C LYS A 58 9.16 -23.94 -19.70
N THR A 59 7.99 -24.27 -20.27
CA THR A 59 7.91 -25.11 -21.48
C THR A 59 8.49 -24.44 -22.72
N LEU A 60 8.48 -23.11 -22.75
CA LEU A 60 9.15 -22.31 -23.79
C LEU A 60 10.64 -22.10 -23.54
N GLY A 61 11.22 -22.73 -22.50
CA GLY A 61 12.64 -22.67 -22.18
C GLY A 61 13.05 -21.52 -21.24
N ALA A 62 12.09 -20.80 -20.63
CA ALA A 62 12.41 -19.72 -19.71
C ALA A 62 13.10 -20.25 -18.43
N ARG A 63 14.19 -19.57 -18.04
CA ARG A 63 14.93 -19.88 -16.80
C ARG A 63 14.19 -19.33 -15.59
N ALA A 64 14.30 -20.01 -14.44
CA ALA A 64 13.66 -19.59 -13.19
C ALA A 64 14.00 -18.14 -12.77
N LYS A 65 15.22 -17.66 -13.08
CA LYS A 65 15.63 -16.28 -12.85
C LYS A 65 14.84 -15.27 -13.70
N GLN A 66 14.50 -15.61 -14.94
CA GLN A 66 13.72 -14.74 -15.82
C GLN A 66 12.29 -14.60 -15.30
N ILE A 67 11.69 -15.70 -14.85
CA ILE A 67 10.35 -15.70 -14.24
C ILE A 67 10.33 -14.83 -12.98
N ALA A 68 11.34 -14.95 -12.12
CA ALA A 68 11.46 -14.12 -10.92
C ALA A 68 11.59 -12.63 -11.25
N GLN A 69 12.35 -12.27 -12.29
CA GLN A 69 12.49 -10.88 -12.74
C GLN A 69 11.18 -10.30 -13.26
N ILE A 70 10.46 -11.04 -14.13
CA ILE A 70 9.15 -10.62 -14.66
C ILE A 70 8.20 -10.32 -13.50
N LEU A 71 8.14 -11.23 -12.53
CA LEU A 71 7.23 -11.12 -11.41
C LEU A 71 7.58 -9.96 -10.48
N LEU A 72 8.87 -9.74 -10.24
CA LEU A 72 9.36 -8.58 -9.48
C LEU A 72 8.97 -7.27 -10.17
N THR A 73 9.17 -7.18 -11.48
CA THR A 73 8.83 -5.97 -12.25
C THR A 73 7.33 -5.70 -12.26
N GLU A 74 6.51 -6.74 -12.33
CA GLU A 74 5.06 -6.61 -12.33
C GLU A 74 4.55 -6.11 -10.97
N TYR A 75 4.99 -6.72 -9.87
CA TYR A 75 4.58 -6.27 -8.53
C TYR A 75 5.15 -4.89 -8.17
N ALA A 76 6.35 -4.55 -8.67
CA ALA A 76 6.88 -3.21 -8.55
C ALA A 76 6.00 -2.19 -9.29
N ALA A 77 5.57 -2.49 -10.51
CA ALA A 77 4.67 -1.63 -11.28
C ALA A 77 3.28 -1.49 -10.61
N LEU A 78 2.72 -2.58 -10.10
CA LEU A 78 1.45 -2.52 -9.35
C LEU A 78 1.59 -1.69 -8.07
N GLY A 79 2.71 -1.85 -7.36
CA GLY A 79 3.01 -1.09 -6.15
C GLY A 79 3.20 0.41 -6.40
N THR A 80 3.90 0.78 -7.48
CA THR A 80 4.06 2.20 -7.85
C THR A 80 2.74 2.82 -8.27
N LEU A 81 1.92 2.09 -9.05
CA LEU A 81 0.57 2.54 -9.41
C LEU A 81 -0.31 2.74 -8.16
N ALA A 82 -0.29 1.80 -7.22
CA ALA A 82 -1.01 1.92 -5.96
C ALA A 82 -0.53 3.09 -5.10
N GLY A 83 0.78 3.33 -5.04
CA GLY A 83 1.36 4.48 -4.35
C GLY A 83 0.94 5.80 -4.98
N LEU A 84 0.99 5.90 -6.31
CA LEU A 84 0.56 7.09 -7.05
C LEU A 84 -0.93 7.37 -6.87
N THR A 85 -1.78 6.35 -6.97
CA THR A 85 -3.23 6.53 -6.75
C THR A 85 -3.53 6.96 -5.32
N GLY A 86 -2.85 6.38 -4.33
CA GLY A 86 -2.96 6.80 -2.93
C GLY A 86 -2.56 8.26 -2.70
N VAL A 87 -1.44 8.69 -3.30
CA VAL A 87 -0.98 10.08 -3.25
C VAL A 87 -1.95 11.04 -3.92
N CYS A 88 -2.47 10.70 -5.11
CA CYS A 88 -3.47 11.49 -5.80
C CYS A 88 -4.75 11.61 -4.98
N LEU A 89 -5.25 10.50 -4.40
CA LEU A 89 -6.44 10.51 -3.55
C LEU A 89 -6.22 11.34 -2.29
N ALA A 90 -5.07 11.24 -1.64
CA ALA A 90 -4.73 12.06 -0.48
C ALA A 90 -4.66 13.56 -0.85
N GLY A 91 -4.08 13.90 -2.00
CA GLY A 91 -4.03 15.26 -2.50
C GLY A 91 -5.41 15.84 -2.82
N LEU A 92 -6.26 15.06 -3.50
CA LEU A 92 -7.64 15.45 -3.81
C LEU A 92 -8.51 15.58 -2.55
N ALA A 93 -8.38 14.65 -1.61
CA ALA A 93 -9.09 14.67 -0.34
C ALA A 93 -8.59 15.79 0.59
N GLY A 94 -7.34 16.23 0.45
CA GLY A 94 -6.83 17.40 1.15
C GLY A 94 -7.29 18.72 0.51
N TRP A 95 -7.27 18.79 -0.83
CA TRP A 95 -7.57 20.03 -1.55
C TRP A 95 -9.08 20.33 -1.65
N ALA A 96 -9.91 19.34 -1.99
CA ALA A 96 -11.30 19.58 -2.41
C ALA A 96 -12.35 19.75 -1.28
N PRO A 97 -12.22 19.14 -0.08
CA PRO A 97 -13.16 19.34 1.02
C PRO A 97 -12.59 20.11 2.23
N LEU A 98 -11.29 20.04 2.52
CA LEU A 98 -10.72 20.63 3.73
C LEU A 98 -10.47 22.14 3.59
N ILE A 99 -9.95 22.57 2.43
CA ILE A 99 -9.59 23.98 2.16
C ILE A 99 -10.83 24.81 1.84
N THR A 100 -11.67 24.32 0.93
CA THR A 100 -12.73 25.09 0.29
C THR A 100 -14.02 25.16 1.10
N PHE A 101 -14.29 24.16 1.95
CA PHE A 101 -15.60 24.06 2.63
C PHE A 101 -15.52 24.16 4.16
N LEU A 102 -14.36 23.95 4.80
CA LEU A 102 -14.31 23.77 6.26
C LEU A 102 -13.32 24.68 7.00
N PHE A 103 -12.15 24.98 6.44
CA PHE A 103 -11.08 25.68 7.19
C PHE A 103 -10.51 26.95 6.56
N GLU A 104 -10.80 27.29 5.29
CA GLU A 104 -10.27 28.49 4.59
C GLU A 104 -8.75 28.72 4.83
N ALA A 105 -7.99 27.63 4.93
CA ALA A 105 -6.59 27.64 5.38
C ALA A 105 -5.62 27.32 4.24
N ASP A 106 -4.38 27.83 4.34
CA ASP A 106 -3.30 27.56 3.39
C ASP A 106 -2.89 26.08 3.40
N PHE A 107 -3.21 25.37 2.32
CA PHE A 107 -2.83 23.97 2.15
C PHE A 107 -1.41 23.83 1.64
N HIS A 108 -0.58 23.30 2.51
CA HIS A 108 0.76 22.85 2.16
C HIS A 108 0.72 21.34 1.95
N LEU A 109 1.02 20.88 0.74
CA LEU A 109 1.29 19.46 0.50
C LEU A 109 2.71 19.15 0.95
N PRO A 110 2.92 18.38 2.04
CA PRO A 110 4.25 17.97 2.41
C PRO A 110 4.72 16.88 1.42
N ALA A 111 5.45 17.30 0.39
CA ALA A 111 5.90 16.41 -0.68
C ALA A 111 6.76 15.26 -0.16
N LEU A 112 7.61 15.51 0.85
CA LEU A 112 8.54 14.53 1.40
C LEU A 112 7.85 13.29 2.01
N PRO A 113 6.91 13.41 2.97
CA PRO A 113 6.19 12.25 3.49
C PRO A 113 5.30 11.59 2.44
N LEU A 114 4.73 12.36 1.50
CA LEU A 114 3.87 11.84 0.45
C LEU A 114 4.63 10.89 -0.49
N VAL A 115 5.83 11.31 -0.92
CA VAL A 115 6.77 10.46 -1.67
C VAL A 115 7.20 9.25 -0.82
N GLY A 116 7.46 9.45 0.47
CA GLY A 116 7.77 8.38 1.41
C GLY A 116 6.69 7.31 1.46
N PHE A 117 5.41 7.70 1.54
CA PHE A 117 4.26 6.78 1.53
C PHE A 117 4.10 6.06 0.19
N ALA A 118 4.27 6.75 -0.94
CA ALA A 118 4.21 6.11 -2.25
C ALA A 118 5.30 5.05 -2.42
N LEU A 119 6.53 5.37 -2.04
CA LEU A 119 7.65 4.42 -2.07
C LEU A 119 7.42 3.26 -1.10
N ALA A 120 6.94 3.53 0.11
CA ALA A 120 6.61 2.49 1.08
C ALA A 120 5.52 1.54 0.54
N ALA A 121 4.46 2.07 -0.08
CA ALA A 121 3.42 1.26 -0.70
C ALA A 121 3.97 0.37 -1.82
N ALA A 122 4.87 0.91 -2.65
CA ALA A 122 5.52 0.15 -3.72
C ALA A 122 6.39 -0.99 -3.17
N VAL A 123 7.22 -0.70 -2.16
CA VAL A 123 8.10 -1.68 -1.52
C VAL A 123 7.29 -2.76 -0.81
N VAL A 124 6.26 -2.40 -0.05
CA VAL A 124 5.40 -3.35 0.67
C VAL A 124 4.67 -4.26 -0.31
N THR A 125 4.12 -3.70 -1.40
CA THR A 125 3.45 -4.49 -2.45
C THR A 125 4.41 -5.46 -3.13
N ALA A 126 5.60 -5.00 -3.52
CA ALA A 126 6.61 -5.84 -4.12
C ALA A 126 7.09 -6.95 -3.17
N ALA A 127 7.30 -6.63 -1.89
CA ALA A 127 7.72 -7.59 -0.88
C ALA A 127 6.65 -8.67 -0.65
N ILE A 128 5.39 -8.29 -0.47
CA ILE A 128 4.27 -9.24 -0.27
C ILE A 128 4.07 -10.10 -1.52
N GLY A 129 4.10 -9.51 -2.72
CA GLY A 129 4.00 -10.23 -3.98
C GLY A 129 5.14 -11.24 -4.18
N PHE A 130 6.37 -10.84 -3.87
CA PHE A 130 7.54 -11.70 -3.97
C PHE A 130 7.54 -12.83 -2.95
N VAL A 131 7.26 -12.54 -1.67
CA VAL A 131 7.12 -13.56 -0.61
C VAL A 131 6.03 -14.55 -0.97
N SER A 132 4.89 -14.06 -1.44
CA SER A 132 3.83 -14.93 -1.92
C SER A 132 4.29 -15.81 -3.08
N SER A 133 5.04 -15.27 -4.02
CA SER A 133 5.37 -16.02 -5.22
C SER A 133 6.53 -17.01 -5.06
N ARG A 134 7.27 -16.97 -3.95
CA ARG A 134 8.34 -17.94 -3.67
C ARG A 134 7.85 -19.39 -3.67
N ASP A 135 6.63 -19.65 -3.20
CA ASP A 135 6.05 -20.99 -3.23
C ASP A 135 5.70 -21.43 -4.66
N VAL A 136 5.26 -20.49 -5.52
CA VAL A 136 4.98 -20.73 -6.94
C VAL A 136 6.25 -21.16 -7.69
N LEU A 137 7.40 -20.56 -7.36
CA LEU A 137 8.68 -20.97 -7.93
C LEU A 137 9.17 -22.33 -7.41
N ARG A 138 8.81 -22.71 -6.18
CA ARG A 138 9.27 -23.95 -5.53
C ARG A 138 8.39 -25.18 -5.79
N ARG A 139 7.11 -25.02 -6.16
CA ARG A 139 6.24 -26.18 -6.41
C ARG A 139 6.51 -26.81 -7.78
N PRO A 140 6.71 -28.15 -7.84
CA PRO A 140 6.92 -28.85 -9.10
C PRO A 140 5.62 -28.85 -9.95
N PRO A 141 5.73 -28.64 -11.28
CA PRO A 141 4.59 -28.51 -12.21
C PRO A 141 3.57 -29.66 -12.15
N LEU A 142 4.02 -30.87 -11.80
CA LEU A 142 3.22 -32.10 -11.77
C LEU A 142 2.10 -32.12 -10.73
N GLN A 143 2.19 -31.33 -9.65
CA GLN A 143 1.11 -31.26 -8.66
C GLN A 143 -0.07 -30.41 -9.15
N VAL A 144 0.21 -29.38 -9.96
CA VAL A 144 -0.83 -28.46 -10.47
C VAL A 144 -1.70 -29.13 -11.54
N MET A 145 -1.15 -30.07 -12.33
CA MET A 145 -1.94 -30.87 -13.28
C MET A 145 -2.80 -31.94 -12.59
N ARG A 146 -2.49 -32.33 -11.35
CA ARG A 146 -3.29 -33.31 -10.62
C ARG A 146 -4.52 -32.69 -9.97
N ASP A 147 -4.44 -31.42 -9.56
CA ASP A 147 -5.57 -30.65 -9.00
C ASP A 147 -6.52 -30.11 -10.07
N VAL A 148 -6.14 -30.09 -11.35
CA VAL A 148 -7.00 -29.66 -12.48
C VAL A 148 -7.63 -30.86 -13.20
N GLY A 149 -7.15 -32.08 -12.91
CA GLY A 149 -7.67 -33.34 -13.47
C GLY A 149 -8.76 -34.00 -12.61
N GLU A 150 -9.00 -33.51 -11.41
CA GLU A 150 -10.20 -33.79 -10.58
C GLU A 150 -11.14 -32.59 -10.63
#